data_AF-A0A0Q9YAI1-F1
#
_entry.id   AF-A0A0Q9YAI1-F1
#
_cell.length_a   1.000
_cell.length_b   1.000
_cell.length_c   1.000
_cell.angle_alpha   90.00
_cell.angle_beta   90.00
_cell.angle_gamma   90.00
#
_symmetry.space_group_name_H-M   'P 1'
#
loop_
_entity.id
_entity.type
_entity.pdbx_description
1 polymer ?
#
loop_
_entity_poly.entity_id
_entity_poly.type
_entity_poly.pdbx_seq_one_letter_code
_entity_poly.pdbx_strand_id
1 'polypeptide(L)'
;MFRHLVIEGMILVVLATALITNFEFEHRNQLVAYTTRRGRTLMADKLVASLLTILAIIIFLSVVTLGTYFTVFDYAHLWKTAISSGFNWENNFPYVSWWNWCFLTYFLMSLVLLFICMLLFSLFTFSISVLVKNSYFTFIIFASLFIAFFLIPGFIPNSTNFMLMSGYTLSTLVLNPHQWWMGTGGLAMFKNYEWMTITVWTIILIALCGFSFKKFARQDIS
;
A
#
# COMPACT_ATOMS: atom_id res chain seq x y z
N MET A 1 6.93 2.30 15.76
CA MET A 1 7.84 1.87 14.68
C MET A 1 7.12 1.58 13.36
N PHE A 2 6.21 0.60 13.30
CA PHE A 2 5.51 0.20 12.05
C PHE A 2 4.87 1.37 11.28
N ARG A 3 4.22 2.31 11.97
CA ARG A 3 3.62 3.50 11.32
C ARG A 3 4.65 4.34 10.55
N HIS A 4 5.86 4.52 11.08
CA HIS A 4 6.91 5.28 10.41
C HIS A 4 7.42 4.54 9.17
N LEU A 5 7.69 3.24 9.31
CA LEU A 5 8.10 2.36 8.20
C LEU A 5 7.08 2.38 7.07
N VAL A 6 5.79 2.35 7.40
CA VAL A 6 4.70 2.45 6.44
C VAL A 6 4.71 3.79 5.70
N ILE A 7 4.82 4.92 6.41
CA ILE A 7 4.80 6.24 5.79
C ILE A 7 6.03 6.44 4.89
N GLU A 8 7.22 6.11 5.39
CA GLU A 8 8.48 6.20 4.64
C GLU A 8 8.45 5.30 3.40
N GLY A 9 8.03 4.04 3.57
CA GLY A 9 7.88 3.08 2.49
C GLY A 9 6.89 3.57 1.43
N MET A 10 5.73 4.08 1.83
CA MET A 10 4.72 4.60 0.91
C MET A 10 5.26 5.76 0.07
N ILE A 11 5.93 6.73 0.68
CA ILE A 11 6.50 7.88 -0.04
C ILE A 11 7.53 7.41 -1.08
N LEU A 12 8.44 6.53 -0.68
CA LEU A 12 9.47 5.99 -1.59
C LEU A 12 8.86 5.20 -2.75
N VAL A 13 7.86 4.36 -2.47
CA VAL A 13 7.16 3.55 -3.47
C VAL A 13 6.46 4.42 -4.51
N VAL A 14 5.75 5.47 -4.06
CA VAL A 14 5.03 6.39 -4.95
C VAL A 14 6.01 7.19 -5.82
N LEU A 15 7.09 7.71 -5.24
CA LEU A 15 8.08 8.47 -6.00
C LEU A 15 8.83 7.58 -7.00
N ALA A 16 9.28 6.40 -6.59
CA ALA A 16 9.99 5.47 -7.46
C ALA A 16 9.12 5.03 -8.64
N THR A 17 7.86 4.68 -8.39
CA THR A 17 6.92 4.28 -9.46
C THR A 17 6.60 5.41 -10.41
N ALA A 18 6.35 6.62 -9.91
CA ALA A 18 6.10 7.80 -10.74
C ALA A 18 7.30 8.09 -11.65
N LEU A 19 8.53 8.02 -11.10
CA LEU A 19 9.76 8.27 -11.85
C LEU A 19 10.01 7.21 -12.92
N ILE A 20 9.94 5.91 -12.59
CA ILE A 20 10.16 4.81 -13.55
C ILE A 20 9.17 4.88 -14.71
N THR A 21 7.92 5.27 -14.44
CA THR A 21 6.87 5.31 -15.45
C THR A 21 6.98 6.51 -16.38
N ASN A 22 7.31 7.69 -15.83
CA ASN A 22 7.38 8.95 -16.59
C ASN A 22 8.77 9.31 -17.10
N PHE A 23 9.81 8.52 -16.80
CA PHE A 23 11.20 8.82 -17.14
C PHE A 23 11.38 9.32 -18.60
N GLU A 24 10.77 8.65 -19.57
CA GLU A 24 10.86 8.96 -21.00
C GLU A 24 10.04 10.18 -21.41
N PHE A 25 8.96 10.48 -20.69
CA PHE A 25 8.16 11.68 -20.89
C PHE A 25 8.92 12.91 -20.41
N GLU A 26 9.57 12.82 -19.25
CA GLU A 26 10.36 13.92 -18.66
C GLU A 26 11.61 14.24 -19.48
N HIS A 27 12.30 13.22 -19.99
CA HIS A 27 13.48 13.38 -20.84
C HIS A 27 13.14 13.61 -22.31
N ARG A 28 11.85 13.77 -22.67
CA ARG A 28 11.36 13.96 -24.05
C ARG A 28 11.82 12.88 -25.04
N ASN A 29 12.18 11.70 -24.57
CA ASN A 29 12.67 10.59 -25.41
C ASN A 29 11.53 9.64 -25.83
N GLN A 30 10.28 9.98 -25.51
CA GLN A 30 9.07 9.23 -25.83
C GLN A 30 8.93 8.91 -27.34
N LEU A 31 9.22 9.88 -28.23
CA LEU A 31 9.08 9.71 -29.67
C LEU A 31 10.06 8.69 -30.24
N VAL A 32 11.26 8.61 -29.66
CA VAL A 32 12.29 7.64 -30.08
C VAL A 32 12.04 6.28 -29.44
N ALA A 33 11.71 6.23 -28.14
CA ALA A 33 11.49 4.98 -27.42
C ALA A 33 10.27 4.20 -27.96
N TYR A 34 9.16 4.88 -28.22
CA TYR A 34 7.91 4.23 -28.65
C TYR A 34 7.82 3.93 -30.15
N THR A 35 8.76 4.42 -30.96
CA THR A 35 8.88 4.07 -32.40
C THR A 35 9.81 2.87 -32.64
N THR A 36 10.51 2.38 -31.61
CA THR A 36 11.36 1.19 -31.72
C THR A 36 10.57 -0.12 -31.87
N ARG A 37 11.29 -1.22 -32.17
CA ARG A 37 10.72 -2.58 -32.27
C ARG A 37 9.96 -3.06 -31.03
N ARG A 38 10.30 -2.54 -29.84
CA ARG A 38 9.55 -2.76 -28.59
C ARG A 38 8.30 -1.89 -28.51
N GLY A 39 8.40 -0.63 -28.94
CA GLY A 39 7.27 0.28 -29.06
C GLY A 39 6.44 0.37 -27.78
N ARG A 40 5.12 0.17 -27.90
CA ARG A 40 4.15 0.34 -26.79
C ARG A 40 4.18 -0.77 -25.72
N THR A 41 4.82 -1.92 -25.97
CA THR A 41 4.96 -2.98 -24.96
C THR A 41 5.96 -2.63 -23.85
N LEU A 42 6.81 -1.63 -24.08
CA LEU A 42 7.71 -1.06 -23.07
C LEU A 42 6.95 -0.65 -21.79
N MET A 43 5.69 -0.24 -21.91
CA MET A 43 4.90 0.15 -20.75
C MET A 43 4.60 -1.02 -19.79
N ALA A 44 4.48 -2.24 -20.32
CA ALA A 44 4.32 -3.45 -19.50
C ALA A 44 5.63 -3.79 -18.78
N ASP A 45 6.77 -3.67 -19.49
CA ASP A 45 8.10 -3.86 -18.90
C ASP A 45 8.35 -2.86 -17.75
N LYS A 46 7.90 -1.60 -17.89
CA LYS A 46 7.98 -0.60 -16.81
C LYS A 46 7.13 -0.95 -15.60
N LEU A 47 5.96 -1.53 -15.78
CA LEU A 47 5.13 -2.00 -14.66
C LEU A 47 5.84 -3.12 -13.91
N VAL A 48 6.41 -4.10 -14.63
CA VAL A 48 7.16 -5.18 -13.99
C VAL A 48 8.41 -4.63 -13.28
N ALA A 49 9.15 -3.74 -13.94
CA ALA A 49 10.30 -3.08 -13.34
C ALA A 49 9.91 -2.30 -12.08
N SER A 50 8.81 -1.55 -12.10
CA SER A 50 8.35 -0.81 -10.93
C SER A 50 8.00 -1.74 -9.77
N LEU A 51 7.24 -2.81 -10.01
CA LEU A 51 6.92 -3.80 -8.98
C LEU A 51 8.17 -4.45 -8.38
N LEU A 52 9.16 -4.82 -9.20
CA LEU A 52 10.43 -5.40 -8.71
C LEU A 52 11.24 -4.39 -7.88
N THR A 53 11.33 -3.13 -8.34
CA THR A 53 12.03 -2.09 -7.58
C THR A 53 11.40 -1.84 -6.22
N ILE A 54 10.08 -1.91 -6.12
CA ILE A 54 9.34 -1.69 -4.88
C ILE A 54 9.57 -2.84 -3.90
N LEU A 55 9.56 -4.08 -4.39
CA LEU A 55 9.92 -5.23 -3.58
C LEU A 55 11.33 -5.06 -3.01
N ALA A 56 12.30 -4.64 -3.82
CA ALA A 56 13.65 -4.38 -3.35
C ALA A 56 13.70 -3.25 -2.30
N ILE A 57 13.03 -2.12 -2.53
CA ILE A 57 12.99 -0.98 -1.61
C ILE A 57 12.37 -1.38 -0.27
N ILE A 58 11.22 -2.07 -0.28
CA ILE A 58 10.51 -2.41 0.96
C ILE A 58 11.22 -3.52 1.74
N ILE A 59 11.87 -4.47 1.05
CA ILE A 59 12.75 -5.46 1.69
C ILE A 59 13.92 -4.76 2.36
N PHE A 60 14.61 -3.87 1.64
CA PHE A 60 15.74 -3.13 2.19
C PHE A 60 15.33 -2.30 3.41
N LEU A 61 14.24 -1.53 3.30
CA LEU A 61 13.73 -0.69 4.38
C LEU A 61 13.34 -1.54 5.60
N SER A 62 12.62 -2.64 5.39
CA SER A 62 12.21 -3.54 6.47
C SER A 62 13.39 -4.23 7.14
N VAL A 63 14.39 -4.70 6.40
CA VAL A 63 15.60 -5.32 6.96
C VAL A 63 16.40 -4.34 7.79
N VAL A 64 16.60 -3.10 7.32
CA VAL A 64 17.36 -2.09 8.07
C VAL A 64 16.63 -1.69 9.34
N THR A 65 15.33 -1.37 9.24
CA THR A 65 14.55 -0.90 10.39
C THR A 65 14.33 -2.02 11.42
N LEU A 66 13.88 -3.20 11.00
CA LEU A 66 13.63 -4.32 11.91
C LEU A 66 14.93 -4.97 12.39
N GLY A 67 15.96 -5.03 11.55
CA GLY A 67 17.27 -5.52 11.93
C GLY A 67 17.88 -4.70 13.06
N THR A 68 17.88 -3.37 12.92
CA THR A 68 18.36 -2.48 14.00
C THR A 68 17.51 -2.61 15.26
N TYR A 69 16.19 -2.76 15.13
CA TYR A 69 15.30 -2.97 16.27
C TYR A 69 15.62 -4.25 17.04
N PHE A 70 15.76 -5.39 16.35
CA PHE A 70 16.06 -6.67 16.99
C PHE A 70 17.50 -6.78 17.51
N THR A 71 18.43 -5.93 17.07
CA THR A 71 19.76 -5.85 17.68
C THR A 71 19.76 -5.11 19.02
N VAL A 72 18.79 -4.23 19.26
CA VAL A 72 18.70 -3.43 20.49
C VAL A 72 17.79 -4.11 21.52
N PHE A 73 16.71 -4.75 21.08
CA PHE A 73 15.71 -5.37 21.94
C PHE A 73 15.73 -6.89 21.81
N ASP A 74 15.88 -7.60 22.94
CA ASP A 74 15.83 -9.05 22.98
C ASP A 74 14.38 -9.57 22.99
N TYR A 75 14.03 -10.33 21.96
CA TYR A 75 12.71 -10.96 21.77
C TYR A 75 12.75 -12.48 21.90
N ALA A 76 13.88 -13.10 22.27
CA ALA A 76 14.07 -14.56 22.24
C ALA A 76 12.95 -15.34 22.95
N HIS A 77 12.43 -14.82 24.06
CA HIS A 77 11.38 -15.46 24.86
C HIS A 77 9.94 -15.10 24.43
N LEU A 78 9.76 -14.08 23.58
CA LEU A 78 8.46 -13.53 23.18
C LEU A 78 7.92 -14.16 21.89
N TRP A 79 8.76 -14.77 21.05
CA TRP A 79 8.34 -15.28 19.73
C TRP A 79 7.18 -16.29 19.77
N LYS A 80 7.11 -17.11 20.84
CA LYS A 80 6.11 -18.16 21.01
C LYS A 80 4.93 -17.75 21.90
N THR A 81 4.95 -16.55 22.47
CA THR A 81 3.86 -16.10 23.34
C THR A 81 2.61 -15.79 22.51
N ALA A 82 1.44 -16.05 23.09
CA ALA A 82 0.18 -15.71 22.46
C ALA A 82 -0.04 -14.20 22.49
N ILE A 83 -0.45 -13.63 21.37
CA ILE A 83 -0.76 -12.19 21.29
C ILE A 83 -2.00 -11.81 22.08
N SER A 84 -2.96 -12.73 22.19
CA SER A 84 -4.14 -12.58 23.05
C SER A 84 -3.82 -12.60 24.55
N SER A 85 -2.56 -12.77 24.96
CA SER A 85 -2.20 -12.68 26.37
C SER A 85 -2.45 -11.26 26.90
N GLY A 86 -2.96 -11.14 28.12
CA GLY A 86 -3.26 -9.87 28.78
C GLY A 86 -2.04 -8.95 28.98
N PHE A 87 -0.83 -9.44 28.69
CA PHE A 87 0.40 -8.64 28.65
C PHE A 87 0.40 -7.60 27.52
N ASN A 88 -0.41 -7.79 26.46
CA ASN A 88 -0.58 -6.82 25.37
C ASN A 88 -1.71 -5.80 25.61
N TRP A 89 -2.33 -5.80 26.79
CA TRP A 89 -3.34 -4.80 27.17
C TRP A 89 -2.68 -3.51 27.65
N GLU A 90 -1.98 -2.84 26.74
CA GLU A 90 -1.38 -1.54 27.01
C GLU A 90 -2.34 -0.45 26.51
N ASN A 91 -3.06 0.16 27.46
CA ASN A 91 -4.12 1.19 27.39
C ASN A 91 -5.57 0.71 27.57
N ASN A 92 -6.45 1.66 27.93
CA ASN A 92 -7.84 1.53 28.40
C ASN A 92 -8.80 0.61 27.61
N PHE A 93 -8.41 0.09 26.44
CA PHE A 93 -9.20 -0.87 25.66
C PHE A 93 -8.37 -2.11 25.31
N PRO A 94 -8.87 -3.32 25.57
CA PRO A 94 -8.16 -4.54 25.21
C PRO A 94 -8.14 -4.70 23.69
N TYR A 95 -6.94 -4.74 23.08
CA TYR A 95 -6.76 -5.20 21.72
C TYR A 95 -6.97 -6.73 21.69
N VAL A 96 -8.16 -7.16 21.26
CA VAL A 96 -8.50 -8.59 21.22
C VAL A 96 -8.18 -9.12 19.83
N SER A 97 -7.15 -9.96 19.72
CA SER A 97 -6.85 -10.62 18.44
C SER A 97 -7.98 -11.58 18.05
N TRP A 98 -8.46 -11.52 16.81
CA TRP A 98 -9.48 -12.44 16.31
C TRP A 98 -9.00 -13.90 16.18
N TRP A 99 -7.69 -14.08 16.15
CA TRP A 99 -7.02 -15.35 15.92
C TRP A 99 -6.07 -15.67 17.08
N ASN A 100 -6.01 -16.94 17.47
CA ASN A 100 -5.06 -17.43 18.46
C ASN A 100 -3.69 -17.65 17.80
N TRP A 101 -3.01 -16.55 17.48
CA TRP A 101 -1.70 -16.55 16.83
C TRP A 101 -0.58 -16.28 17.85
N CYS A 102 0.58 -16.89 17.63
CA CYS A 102 1.79 -16.53 18.35
C CYS A 102 2.35 -15.22 17.79
N PHE A 103 3.17 -14.54 18.58
CA PHE A 103 3.81 -13.28 18.19
C PHE A 103 4.49 -13.36 16.82
N LEU A 104 5.25 -14.44 16.56
CA LEU A 104 5.93 -14.64 15.28
C LEU A 104 4.95 -14.67 14.10
N THR A 105 3.86 -15.44 14.21
CA THR A 105 2.89 -15.57 13.10
C THR A 105 2.20 -14.26 12.77
N TYR A 106 1.79 -13.49 13.76
CA TYR A 106 1.21 -12.15 13.56
C TYR A 106 2.20 -11.15 12.97
N PHE A 107 3.45 -11.19 13.44
CA PHE A 107 4.49 -10.31 12.93
C PHE A 107 4.73 -10.57 11.43
N LEU A 108 4.82 -11.84 11.03
CA LEU A 108 4.93 -12.24 9.62
C LEU A 108 3.69 -11.85 8.81
N MET A 109 2.48 -12.05 9.34
CA MET A 109 1.25 -11.65 8.63
C MET A 109 1.13 -10.13 8.47
N SER A 110 1.56 -9.37 9.48
CA SER A 110 1.64 -7.90 9.43
C SER A 110 2.66 -7.43 8.39
N LEU A 111 3.80 -8.13 8.26
CA LEU A 111 4.74 -7.88 7.18
C LEU A 111 4.13 -8.18 5.82
N VAL A 112 3.53 -9.36 5.62
CA VAL A 112 2.87 -9.71 4.36
C VAL A 112 1.81 -8.67 3.96
N LEU A 113 0.99 -8.25 4.92
CA LEU A 113 0.00 -7.19 4.73
C LEU A 113 0.64 -5.89 4.24
N LEU A 114 1.73 -5.47 4.88
CA LEU A 114 2.49 -4.29 4.49
C LEU A 114 3.03 -4.39 3.06
N PHE A 115 3.64 -5.51 2.70
CA PHE A 115 4.16 -5.75 1.35
C PHE A 115 3.05 -5.65 0.30
N ILE A 116 1.91 -6.28 0.55
CA ILE A 116 0.76 -6.22 -0.36
C ILE A 116 0.26 -4.78 -0.51
N CYS A 117 0.14 -4.03 0.59
CA CYS A 117 -0.28 -2.63 0.52
C CYS A 117 0.67 -1.77 -0.32
N MET A 118 1.99 -1.96 -0.19
CA MET A 118 2.99 -1.24 -1.00
C MET A 118 2.86 -1.58 -2.48
N LEU A 119 2.62 -2.84 -2.83
CA LEU A 119 2.35 -3.23 -4.22
C LEU A 119 1.05 -2.62 -4.76
N LEU A 120 0.01 -2.48 -3.93
CA LEU A 120 -1.23 -1.82 -4.34
C LEU A 120 -1.02 -0.33 -4.58
N PHE A 121 -0.29 0.36 -3.70
CA PHE A 121 0.06 1.76 -3.94
C PHE A 121 0.85 1.95 -5.22
N SER A 122 1.76 1.02 -5.54
CA SER A 122 2.46 1.01 -6.83
C SER A 122 1.52 1.00 -8.02
N LEU A 123 0.58 0.05 -8.06
CA LEU A 123 -0.37 -0.08 -9.16
C LEU A 123 -1.26 1.17 -9.27
N PHE A 124 -1.62 1.75 -8.12
CA PHE A 124 -2.38 2.98 -8.08
C PHE A 124 -1.60 4.16 -8.65
N THR A 125 -0.36 4.37 -8.19
CA THR A 125 0.51 5.43 -8.70
C THR A 125 0.84 5.23 -10.17
N PHE A 126 1.15 4.00 -10.60
CA PHE A 126 1.38 3.66 -12.01
C PHE A 126 0.22 4.13 -12.88
N SER A 127 -1.01 3.85 -12.44
CA SER A 127 -2.19 4.19 -13.21
C SER A 127 -2.43 5.69 -13.34
N ILE A 128 -2.20 6.46 -12.27
CA ILE A 128 -2.23 7.93 -12.30
C ILE A 128 -1.12 8.45 -13.21
N SER A 129 0.07 7.87 -13.09
CA SER A 129 1.27 8.25 -13.83
C SER A 129 1.07 8.15 -15.35
N VAL A 130 0.48 7.06 -15.82
CA VAL A 130 0.13 6.85 -17.24
C VAL A 130 -0.75 7.97 -17.79
N LEU A 131 -1.65 8.52 -16.96
CA LEU A 131 -2.60 9.56 -17.35
C LEU A 131 -1.99 10.96 -17.34
N VAL A 132 -1.12 11.23 -16.36
CA VAL A 132 -0.56 12.56 -16.09
C VAL A 132 0.73 12.82 -16.88
N LYS A 133 1.53 11.78 -17.13
CA LYS A 133 2.81 11.86 -17.86
C LYS A 133 3.87 12.78 -17.22
N ASN A 134 3.76 13.04 -15.92
CA ASN A 134 4.68 13.87 -15.14
C ASN A 134 4.74 13.38 -13.69
N SER A 135 5.94 13.14 -13.16
CA SER A 135 6.11 12.52 -11.83
C SER A 135 5.68 13.43 -10.69
N TYR A 136 5.94 14.74 -10.78
CA TYR A 136 5.61 15.69 -9.73
C TYR A 136 4.09 15.83 -9.55
N PHE A 137 3.36 16.00 -10.66
CA PHE A 137 1.90 16.06 -10.61
C PHE A 137 1.30 14.72 -10.19
N THR A 138 1.87 13.59 -10.61
CA THR A 138 1.44 12.26 -10.19
C THR A 138 1.52 12.11 -8.67
N PHE A 139 2.63 12.54 -8.06
CA PHE A 139 2.79 12.50 -6.61
C PHE A 139 1.76 13.38 -5.89
N ILE A 140 1.55 14.61 -6.34
CA ILE A 140 0.58 15.54 -5.73
C ILE A 140 -0.85 14.99 -5.83
N ILE A 141 -1.24 14.44 -6.98
CA ILE A 141 -2.55 13.83 -7.20
C ILE A 141 -2.72 12.59 -6.33
N PHE A 142 -1.69 11.74 -6.24
CA PHE A 142 -1.74 10.58 -5.35
C PHE A 142 -1.90 11.01 -3.89
N ALA A 143 -1.11 11.98 -3.42
CA ALA A 143 -1.16 12.46 -2.05
C ALA A 143 -2.52 13.08 -1.70
N SER A 144 -3.09 13.88 -2.59
CA SER A 144 -4.42 14.46 -2.38
C SER A 144 -5.52 13.40 -2.32
N LEU A 145 -5.50 12.41 -3.22
CA LEU A 145 -6.43 11.27 -3.19
C LEU A 145 -6.26 10.42 -1.93
N PHE A 146 -5.02 10.19 -1.50
CA PHE A 146 -4.71 9.44 -0.29
C PHE A 146 -5.30 10.11 0.96
N ILE A 147 -5.10 11.43 1.10
CA ILE A 147 -5.66 12.23 2.20
C ILE A 147 -7.18 12.25 2.11
N ALA A 148 -7.75 12.43 0.92
CA ALA A 148 -9.19 12.40 0.72
C ALA A 148 -9.78 11.07 1.22
N PHE A 149 -9.25 9.93 0.77
CA PHE A 149 -9.71 8.60 1.21
C PHE A 149 -9.57 8.37 2.71
N PHE A 150 -8.52 8.90 3.34
CA PHE A 150 -8.37 8.81 4.80
C PHE A 150 -9.44 9.57 5.56
N LEU A 151 -9.92 10.70 5.04
CA LEU A 151 -10.90 11.56 5.71
C LEU A 151 -12.36 11.14 5.50
N ILE A 152 -12.66 10.34 4.46
CA ILE A 152 -14.05 9.91 4.13
C ILE A 152 -14.81 9.34 5.34
N PRO A 153 -14.24 8.45 6.18
CA PRO A 153 -14.98 7.90 7.34
C PRO A 153 -15.43 8.98 8.33
N GLY A 154 -14.68 10.08 8.47
CA GLY A 154 -14.99 11.15 9.42
C GLY A 154 -16.14 12.06 9.00
N PHE A 155 -16.51 12.06 7.73
CA PHE A 155 -17.58 12.91 7.19
C PHE A 155 -18.93 12.19 7.03
N ILE A 156 -18.98 10.88 7.25
CA ILE A 156 -20.20 10.08 7.05
C ILE A 156 -21.00 9.97 8.36
N PRO A 157 -22.31 10.28 8.37
CA PRO A 157 -23.15 10.15 9.55
C PRO A 157 -23.21 8.72 10.09
N ASN A 158 -23.18 8.60 11.43
CA ASN A 158 -23.13 7.33 12.16
C ASN A 158 -24.37 6.43 12.01
N SER A 159 -25.43 6.90 11.34
CA SER A 159 -26.73 6.22 11.23
C SER A 159 -26.88 5.37 9.97
N THR A 160 -25.91 5.37 9.05
CA THR A 160 -26.06 4.77 7.73
C THR A 160 -25.13 3.59 7.51
N ASN A 161 -25.59 2.57 6.77
CA ASN A 161 -24.75 1.44 6.34
C ASN A 161 -23.51 1.89 5.52
N PHE A 162 -23.55 3.09 4.94
CA PHE A 162 -22.41 3.71 4.25
C PHE A 162 -21.22 3.98 5.17
N MET A 163 -21.44 4.10 6.47
CA MET A 163 -20.40 4.28 7.48
C MET A 163 -19.48 3.04 7.56
N LEU A 164 -20.03 1.83 7.38
CA LEU A 164 -19.23 0.61 7.34
C LEU A 164 -18.40 0.55 6.05
N MET A 165 -19.01 0.88 4.91
CA MET A 165 -18.33 0.87 3.60
C MET A 165 -17.18 1.87 3.52
N SER A 166 -17.31 3.04 4.15
CA SER A 166 -16.25 4.04 4.17
C SER A 166 -15.02 3.63 4.97
N GLY A 167 -15.16 2.66 5.88
CA GLY A 167 -14.03 2.08 6.59
C GLY A 167 -13.05 1.36 5.65
N TYR A 168 -13.52 0.70 4.59
CA TYR A 168 -12.75 -0.18 3.69
C TYR A 168 -11.88 0.58 2.67
N THR A 169 -11.06 1.53 3.14
CA THR A 169 -10.10 2.24 2.29
C THR A 169 -8.67 1.78 2.56
N LEU A 170 -7.84 1.81 1.52
CA LEU A 170 -6.43 1.45 1.66
C LEU A 170 -5.68 2.45 2.58
N SER A 171 -6.06 3.74 2.56
CA SER A 171 -5.46 4.78 3.41
C SER A 171 -5.72 4.55 4.89
N THR A 172 -6.96 4.21 5.28
CA THR A 172 -7.32 3.93 6.69
C THR A 172 -6.66 2.67 7.21
N LEU A 173 -6.58 1.63 6.37
CA LEU A 173 -5.90 0.37 6.70
C LEU A 173 -4.41 0.60 6.99
N VAL A 174 -3.73 1.35 6.13
CA VAL A 174 -2.28 1.56 6.17
C VAL A 174 -1.85 2.49 7.30
N LEU A 175 -2.65 3.52 7.63
CA LEU A 175 -2.33 4.46 8.71
C LEU A 175 -2.56 3.92 10.12
N ASN A 176 -3.27 2.79 10.26
CA ASN A 176 -3.59 2.17 11.55
C ASN A 176 -2.93 0.79 11.74
N PRO A 177 -1.59 0.68 11.72
CA PRO A 177 -0.90 -0.62 11.84
C PRO A 177 -1.09 -1.28 13.21
N HIS A 178 -1.44 -0.50 14.24
CA HIS A 178 -1.75 -1.01 15.58
C HIS A 178 -3.08 -1.79 15.62
N GLN A 179 -3.93 -1.65 14.61
CA GLN A 179 -5.25 -2.31 14.54
C GLN A 179 -5.23 -3.55 13.65
N TRP A 180 -4.13 -3.81 12.93
CA TRP A 180 -4.04 -4.97 12.05
C TRP A 180 -4.25 -6.27 12.81
N TRP A 181 -5.13 -7.12 12.29
CA TRP A 181 -5.51 -8.43 12.84
C TRP A 181 -6.14 -8.38 14.24
N MET A 182 -6.50 -7.19 14.72
CA MET A 182 -7.05 -6.95 16.05
C MET A 182 -8.49 -6.46 15.96
N GLY A 183 -9.32 -6.93 16.91
CA GLY A 183 -10.63 -6.36 17.17
C GLY A 183 -10.46 -5.05 17.92
N THR A 184 -10.60 -3.93 17.21
CA THR A 184 -10.65 -2.60 17.81
C THR A 184 -12.06 -2.02 17.69
N GLY A 185 -12.51 -1.33 18.74
CA GLY A 185 -13.82 -0.68 18.74
C GLY A 185 -13.96 0.34 17.61
N GLY A 186 -15.06 0.26 16.85
CA GLY A 186 -15.37 1.17 15.75
C GLY A 186 -15.88 0.45 14.48
N LEU A 187 -15.67 1.10 13.33
CA LEU A 187 -16.18 0.70 12.00
C LEU A 187 -15.57 -0.57 11.39
N ALA A 188 -14.43 -1.03 11.93
CA ALA A 188 -13.64 -2.13 11.39
C ALA A 188 -13.81 -3.44 12.18
N MET A 189 -14.93 -3.62 12.89
CA MET A 189 -15.17 -4.77 13.76
C MET A 189 -15.57 -6.04 12.99
N PHE A 190 -14.81 -6.41 11.96
CA PHE A 190 -15.00 -7.66 11.21
C PHE A 190 -13.69 -8.43 11.14
N LYS A 191 -13.74 -9.72 11.47
CA LYS A 191 -12.59 -10.63 11.50
C LYS A 191 -11.76 -10.69 10.20
N ASN A 192 -12.38 -10.42 9.06
CA ASN A 192 -11.77 -10.50 7.72
C ASN A 192 -11.60 -9.14 7.05
N TYR A 193 -11.68 -8.04 7.82
CA TYR A 193 -11.65 -6.68 7.31
C TYR A 193 -10.43 -6.41 6.41
N GLU A 194 -9.24 -6.84 6.83
CA GLU A 194 -7.98 -6.63 6.12
C GLU A 194 -7.96 -7.37 4.77
N TRP A 195 -8.32 -8.66 4.80
CA TRP A 195 -8.39 -9.49 3.59
C TRP A 195 -9.43 -8.97 2.60
N MET A 196 -10.61 -8.57 3.07
CA MET A 196 -11.66 -8.02 2.22
C MET A 196 -11.22 -6.69 1.58
N THR A 197 -10.60 -5.80 2.35
CA THR A 197 -10.09 -4.52 1.83
C THR A 197 -9.05 -4.78 0.74
N ILE A 198 -8.05 -5.61 1.00
CA ILE A 198 -7.01 -5.93 0.01
C ILE A 198 -7.60 -6.53 -1.25
N THR A 199 -8.47 -7.53 -1.13
CA THR A 199 -9.03 -8.25 -2.29
C THR A 199 -9.92 -7.37 -3.16
N VAL A 200 -10.70 -6.48 -2.57
CA VAL A 200 -11.50 -5.50 -3.33
C VAL A 200 -10.58 -4.51 -4.04
N TRP A 201 -9.58 -3.96 -3.34
CA TRP A 201 -8.65 -3.00 -3.92
C TRP A 201 -7.72 -3.62 -4.97
N THR A 202 -7.33 -4.89 -4.86
CA THR A 202 -6.55 -5.57 -5.91
C THR A 202 -7.35 -5.65 -7.20
N ILE A 203 -8.63 -6.06 -7.13
CA ILE A 203 -9.51 -6.15 -8.31
C ILE A 203 -9.69 -4.76 -8.95
N ILE A 204 -9.98 -3.74 -8.14
CA ILE A 204 -10.16 -2.37 -8.62
C ILE A 204 -8.89 -1.87 -9.31
N LEU A 205 -7.72 -2.05 -8.69
CA LEU A 205 -6.45 -1.53 -9.22
C LEU A 205 -5.96 -2.29 -10.44
N ILE A 206 -6.21 -3.60 -10.53
CA ILE A 206 -5.93 -4.38 -11.75
C ILE A 206 -6.82 -3.88 -12.90
N ALA A 207 -8.11 -3.66 -12.66
CA ALA A 207 -9.02 -3.11 -13.66
C ALA A 207 -8.59 -1.69 -14.10
N LEU A 208 -8.17 -0.85 -13.15
CA LEU A 208 -7.71 0.51 -13.39
C LEU A 208 -6.39 0.51 -14.19
N CYS A 209 -5.42 -0.35 -13.84
CA CYS A 209 -4.21 -0.55 -14.64
C CYS A 209 -4.54 -0.99 -16.06
N GLY A 210 -5.44 -1.97 -16.23
CA GLY A 210 -5.90 -2.44 -17.55
C GLY A 210 -6.56 -1.34 -18.38
N PHE A 211 -7.35 -0.47 -17.74
CA PHE A 211 -7.91 0.70 -18.39
C PHE A 211 -6.83 1.70 -18.80
N SER A 212 -5.87 1.99 -17.92
CA SER A 212 -4.73 2.87 -18.23
C SER A 212 -3.91 2.36 -19.41
N PHE A 213 -3.64 1.05 -19.50
CA PHE A 213 -2.99 0.45 -20.66
C PHE A 213 -3.81 0.62 -21.96
N LYS A 214 -5.12 0.33 -21.90
CA LYS A 214 -6.00 0.50 -23.08
C LYS A 214 -6.04 1.95 -23.55
N LYS A 215 -6.12 2.90 -22.62
CA LYS A 215 -6.11 4.33 -22.94
C LYS A 215 -4.77 4.74 -23.55
N PHE A 216 -3.66 4.31 -22.97
CA PHE A 216 -2.32 4.57 -23.49
C PHE A 216 -2.14 4.03 -24.92
N ALA A 217 -2.62 2.82 -25.19
CA ALA A 217 -2.55 2.20 -26.52
C ALA A 217 -3.41 2.91 -27.58
N ARG A 218 -4.43 3.68 -27.19
CA ARG A 218 -5.30 4.44 -28.10
C ARG A 218 -4.84 5.88 -28.33
N GLN A 219 -3.87 6.37 -27.57
CA GLN A 219 -3.37 7.73 -27.73
C GLN A 219 -2.35 7.82 -28.85
N ASP A 220 -2.50 8.83 -29.70
CA ASP A 220 -1.51 9.16 -30.72
C ASP A 220 -0.23 9.67 -30.05
N ILE A 221 0.89 9.29 -30.65
CA ILE A 221 2.22 9.71 -30.22
C ILE A 221 2.51 11.00 -31.00
N SER A 222 1.83 12.10 -30.64
CA SER A 222 2.08 13.44 -31.19
C SER A 222 2.68 14.38 -30.15
#